data_AF-A0A949XWQ5-F1
#
_entry.id   AF-A0A949XWQ5-F1
#
_cell.length_a   1.000
_cell.length_b   1.000
_cell.length_c   1.000
_cell.angle_alpha   90.00
_cell.angle_beta   90.00
_cell.angle_gamma   90.00
#
_symmetry.space_group_name_H-M   'P 1'
#
loop_
_entity.id
_entity.type
_entity.pdbx_description
1 polymer ?
#
loop_
_entity_poly.entity_id
_entity_poly.type
_entity_poly.pdbx_seq_one_letter_code
_entity_poly.pdbx_strand_id
1 'polypeptide(L)'
;MGRTQRGVGLGPLVLGIVLLLGVVAPIPAQESWDAVYMAGAKVGHIHTFVQPVTDRGRDLVRVRVDMVLSFKRLNDRVRIEMRYGTIETPDGSVLRLDTRTLASDQELRTFGDVIN
;
A
#
# COMPACT_ATOMS: atom_id res chain seq x y z
N MET A 1 -57.95 -55.10 30.43
CA MET A 1 -58.67 -53.93 29.90
C MET A 1 -58.13 -52.69 30.59
N GLY A 2 -57.59 -51.75 29.83
CA GLY A 2 -56.95 -50.52 30.34
C GLY A 2 -55.87 -50.07 29.37
N ARG A 3 -56.02 -48.88 28.81
CA ARG A 3 -55.49 -48.40 27.53
C ARG A 3 -54.52 -47.24 27.82
N THR A 4 -53.43 -47.08 27.04
CA THR A 4 -52.76 -45.77 26.72
C THR A 4 -52.00 -45.08 27.90
N GLN A 5 -50.92 -44.28 27.77
CA GLN A 5 -50.45 -43.35 26.75
C GLN A 5 -48.90 -43.23 26.70
N ARG A 6 -48.41 -42.73 25.55
CA ARG A 6 -47.03 -42.27 25.28
C ARG A 6 -46.69 -40.97 26.03
N GLY A 7 -45.43 -40.82 26.42
CA GLY A 7 -44.84 -39.53 26.82
C GLY A 7 -43.54 -39.26 26.04
N VAL A 8 -43.60 -38.29 25.12
CA VAL A 8 -42.49 -37.61 24.44
C VAL A 8 -42.00 -36.52 25.40
N GLY A 9 -40.73 -36.47 25.81
CA GLY A 9 -39.67 -35.69 25.15
C GLY A 9 -39.25 -34.48 26.01
N LEU A 10 -38.05 -33.94 25.74
CA LEU A 10 -37.43 -32.66 26.16
C LEU A 10 -36.08 -32.84 26.87
N GLY A 11 -35.02 -32.99 26.08
CA GLY A 11 -33.66 -32.66 26.51
C GLY A 11 -33.41 -31.15 26.30
N PRO A 12 -32.68 -30.46 27.20
CA PRO A 12 -32.41 -29.04 27.03
C PRO A 12 -31.35 -28.83 25.93
N LEU A 13 -31.76 -28.09 24.89
CA LEU A 13 -30.92 -27.49 23.87
C LEU A 13 -29.99 -26.44 24.51
N VAL A 14 -28.69 -26.72 24.56
CA VAL A 14 -27.65 -25.71 24.80
C VAL A 14 -27.38 -25.03 23.47
N LEU A 15 -27.93 -23.82 23.29
CA LEU A 15 -27.72 -22.97 22.13
C LEU A 15 -26.30 -22.38 22.21
N GLY A 16 -25.36 -22.96 21.46
CA GLY A 16 -24.00 -22.45 21.36
C GLY A 16 -23.95 -21.14 20.56
N ILE A 17 -23.61 -20.04 21.24
CA ILE A 17 -23.22 -18.79 20.57
C ILE A 17 -21.83 -19.03 19.96
N VAL A 18 -21.78 -19.20 18.64
CA VAL A 18 -20.52 -19.20 17.88
C VAL A 18 -20.14 -17.74 17.64
N LEU A 19 -19.16 -17.25 18.40
CA LEU A 19 -18.52 -15.96 18.15
C LEU A 19 -17.70 -16.08 16.85
N LEU A 20 -18.21 -15.52 15.75
CA LEU A 20 -17.43 -15.33 14.52
C LEU A 20 -16.47 -14.16 14.73
N LEU A 21 -15.30 -14.44 15.31
CA LEU A 21 -14.14 -13.55 15.23
C LEU A 21 -13.66 -13.57 13.78
N GLY A 22 -14.18 -12.66 12.96
CA GLY A 22 -13.69 -12.43 11.61
C GLY A 22 -12.24 -11.99 11.65
N VAL A 23 -11.33 -12.86 11.22
CA VAL A 23 -9.93 -12.48 10.99
C VAL A 23 -9.91 -11.58 9.77
N VAL A 24 -9.72 -10.28 9.96
CA VAL A 24 -9.46 -9.35 8.87
C VAL A 24 -8.01 -9.58 8.43
N ALA A 25 -7.82 -10.23 7.28
CA ALA A 25 -6.50 -10.39 6.70
C ALA A 25 -5.98 -9.01 6.25
N PRO A 26 -4.69 -8.69 6.49
CA PRO A 26 -4.12 -7.43 6.05
C PRO A 26 -4.15 -7.34 4.51
N ILE A 27 -4.57 -6.19 3.99
CA ILE A 27 -4.50 -5.92 2.56
C ILE A 27 -3.01 -5.91 2.17
N PRO A 28 -2.59 -6.74 1.20
CA PRO A 28 -1.18 -6.81 0.82
C PRO A 28 -0.73 -5.50 0.18
N ALA A 29 0.56 -5.19 0.33
CA ALA A 29 1.16 -4.14 -0.45
C ALA A 29 1.16 -4.52 -1.94
N GLN A 30 0.98 -3.54 -2.80
CA GLN A 30 1.07 -3.68 -4.25
C GLN A 30 2.37 -3.06 -4.74
N GLU A 31 2.97 -3.66 -5.76
CA GLU A 31 4.14 -3.09 -6.42
C GLU A 31 4.05 -3.16 -7.94
N SER A 32 4.74 -2.23 -8.61
CA SER A 32 4.97 -2.25 -10.06
C SER A 32 6.40 -1.83 -10.38
N TRP A 33 6.94 -2.40 -11.46
CA TRP A 33 8.26 -2.10 -11.98
C TRP A 33 8.16 -1.71 -13.45
N ASP A 34 8.61 -0.50 -13.77
CA ASP A 34 8.59 0.04 -15.11
C ASP A 34 10.01 0.21 -15.63
N ALA A 35 10.30 -0.30 -16.83
CA ALA A 35 11.57 -0.06 -17.50
C ALA A 35 11.49 1.25 -18.29
N VAL A 36 12.47 2.14 -18.10
CA VAL A 36 12.51 3.42 -18.80
C VAL A 36 13.46 3.32 -19.98
N TYR A 37 12.98 3.70 -21.16
CA TYR A 37 13.74 3.71 -22.42
C TYR A 37 13.86 5.13 -22.96
N MET A 38 15.02 5.47 -23.52
CA MET A 38 15.24 6.68 -24.31
C MET A 38 15.93 6.32 -25.61
N ALA A 39 15.39 6.79 -26.74
CA ALA A 39 15.87 6.46 -28.09
C ALA A 39 16.07 4.94 -28.31
N GLY A 40 15.16 4.12 -27.78
CA GLY A 40 15.20 2.65 -27.89
C GLY A 40 16.19 1.94 -26.95
N ALA A 41 17.02 2.67 -26.21
CA ALA A 41 17.93 2.09 -25.22
C ALA A 41 17.31 2.15 -23.81
N LYS A 42 17.43 1.07 -23.03
CA LYS A 42 17.04 1.08 -21.61
C LYS A 42 17.98 1.99 -20.84
N VAL A 43 17.44 2.99 -20.16
CA VAL A 43 18.20 3.95 -19.37
C VAL A 43 17.94 3.83 -17.88
N GLY A 44 16.96 3.04 -17.46
CA GLY A 44 16.62 2.97 -16.04
C GLY A 44 15.38 2.16 -15.73
N HIS A 45 14.88 2.40 -14.53
CA HIS A 45 13.62 1.84 -14.04
C HIS A 45 12.94 2.78 -13.05
N ILE A 46 11.65 2.51 -12.84
CA ILE A 46 10.83 3.08 -11.77
C ILE A 46 10.25 1.90 -10.99
N HIS A 47 10.38 1.92 -9.67
CA HIS A 47 9.71 0.99 -8.76
C HIS A 47 8.65 1.76 -7.98
N THR A 48 7.39 1.36 -8.12
CA THR A 48 6.29 1.90 -7.34
C THR A 48 5.86 0.87 -6.31
N PHE A 49 5.74 1.28 -5.05
CA PHE A 49 5.29 0.46 -3.94
C PHE A 49 4.16 1.17 -3.19
N VAL A 50 3.02 0.51 -3.10
CA VAL A 50 1.78 1.02 -2.53
C VAL A 50 1.40 0.15 -1.35
N GLN A 51 1.38 0.74 -0.15
CA GLN A 51 1.11 0.03 1.08
C GLN A 51 -0.09 0.66 1.80
N PRO A 52 -1.16 -0.11 2.05
CA PRO A 52 -2.22 0.31 2.97
C PRO A 52 -1.62 0.54 4.36
N VAL A 53 -1.96 1.67 4.98
CA VAL A 53 -1.52 2.02 6.34
C VAL A 53 -2.69 2.61 7.12
N THR A 54 -2.74 2.33 8.42
CA THR A 54 -3.70 2.97 9.32
C THR A 54 -2.95 4.01 10.15
N ASP A 55 -3.42 5.27 10.12
CA ASP A 55 -2.91 6.34 10.98
C ASP A 55 -4.08 6.95 11.76
N ARG A 56 -4.00 6.96 13.10
CA ARG A 56 -5.05 7.45 14.00
C ARG A 56 -6.46 6.92 13.67
N GLY A 57 -6.57 5.65 13.29
CA GLY A 57 -7.84 5.00 12.95
C GLY A 57 -8.41 5.36 11.58
N ARG A 58 -7.66 6.12 10.76
CA ARG A 58 -8.01 6.42 9.37
C ARG A 58 -7.23 5.50 8.44
N ASP A 59 -7.93 4.91 7.48
CA ASP A 59 -7.31 4.18 6.39
C ASP A 59 -6.68 5.15 5.40
N LEU A 60 -5.40 4.94 5.14
CA LEU A 60 -4.57 5.71 4.24
C LEU A 60 -3.73 4.77 3.38
N VAL A 61 -3.04 5.36 2.42
CA VAL A 61 -2.13 4.66 1.52
C VAL A 61 -0.78 5.36 1.60
N ARG A 62 0.28 4.57 1.81
CA ARG A 62 1.66 5.03 1.65
C ARG A 62 2.12 4.64 0.26
N VAL A 63 2.46 5.63 -0.55
CA VAL A 63 3.06 5.40 -1.87
C VAL A 63 4.54 5.74 -1.79
N ARG A 64 5.38 4.87 -2.34
CA ARG A 64 6.80 5.11 -2.59
C ARG A 64 7.06 4.91 -4.07
N VAL A 65 7.82 5.82 -4.67
CA VAL A 65 8.34 5.70 -6.02
C VAL A 65 9.86 5.89 -5.95
N ASP A 66 10.60 4.88 -6.38
CA ASP A 66 12.05 4.91 -6.54
C ASP A 66 12.38 4.91 -8.03
N MET A 67 13.04 5.96 -8.51
CA MET A 67 13.44 6.11 -9.91
C MET A 67 14.97 6.18 -10.00
N VAL A 68 15.53 5.39 -10.91
CA VAL A 68 16.96 5.41 -11.21
C VAL A 68 17.15 5.47 -12.72
N LEU A 69 17.70 6.58 -13.21
CA LEU A 69 18.03 6.80 -14.61
C LEU A 69 19.53 7.02 -14.78
N SER A 70 20.12 6.41 -15.80
CA SER A 70 21.50 6.67 -16.23
C SER A 70 21.59 6.69 -17.74
N PHE A 71 22.14 7.77 -18.29
CA PHE A 71 22.23 7.97 -19.73
C PHE A 71 23.40 8.88 -20.12
N LYS A 72 23.81 8.79 -21.38
CA LYS A 72 24.86 9.65 -21.94
C LYS A 72 24.29 11.01 -22.33
N ARG A 73 24.95 12.08 -21.92
CA ARG A 73 24.65 13.46 -22.32
C ARG A 73 25.95 14.09 -22.83
N LEU A 74 26.02 14.36 -24.13
CA LEU A 74 27.25 14.81 -24.79
C LEU A 74 28.41 13.83 -24.51
N ASN A 75 29.46 14.28 -23.81
CA ASN A 75 30.62 13.48 -23.47
C ASN A 75 30.50 12.79 -22.10
N ASP A 76 29.49 13.12 -21.30
CA ASP A 76 29.36 12.67 -19.92
C ASP A 76 28.26 11.63 -19.73
N ARG A 77 28.32 10.90 -18.62
CA ARG A 77 27.24 10.04 -18.15
C ARG A 77 26.55 10.73 -16.98
N VAL A 78 25.25 10.98 -17.14
CA VAL A 78 24.41 11.55 -16.09
C VAL A 78 23.71 10.42 -15.36
N ARG A 79 23.58 10.56 -14.03
CA ARG A 79 22.76 9.69 -13.18
C ARG A 79 21.78 10.56 -12.42
N ILE A 80 20.50 10.22 -12.52
CA ILE A 80 19.42 10.85 -11.78
C ILE A 80 18.79 9.77 -10.92
N GLU A 81 18.75 10.00 -9.62
CA GLU A 81 17.96 9.19 -8.70
C GLU A 81 16.88 10.06 -8.08
N MET A 82 15.68 9.51 -7.92
CA MET A 82 14.60 10.18 -7.22
C MET A 82 13.91 9.18 -6.31
N ARG A 83 13.66 9.60 -5.08
CA ARG A 83 12.79 8.91 -4.14
C ARG A 83 11.65 9.84 -3.82
N TYR A 84 10.45 9.41 -4.13
CA TYR A 84 9.22 10.14 -3.88
C TYR A 84 8.38 9.30 -2.92
N GLY A 85 7.90 9.92 -1.84
CA GLY A 85 7.07 9.25 -0.85
C GLY A 85 5.89 10.13 -0.43
N THR A 86 4.70 9.55 -0.41
CA THR A 86 3.48 10.23 0.01
C THR A 86 2.66 9.41 1.00
N ILE A 87 1.86 10.13 1.78
CA ILE A 87 0.69 9.59 2.47
C ILE A 87 -0.54 10.16 1.78
N GLU A 88 -1.41 9.28 1.33
CA GLU A 88 -2.56 9.59 0.51
C GLU A 88 -3.83 8.98 1.13
N THR A 89 -4.98 9.56 0.81
CA THR A 89 -6.27 8.94 1.09
C THR A 89 -6.55 7.86 0.05
N PRO A 90 -7.42 6.87 0.33
CA PRO A 90 -7.78 5.85 -0.66
C PRO A 90 -8.41 6.40 -1.95
N ASP A 91 -9.01 7.60 -1.90
CA ASP A 91 -9.54 8.34 -3.04
C ASP A 91 -8.50 9.17 -3.80
N GLY A 92 -7.24 9.20 -3.34
CA GLY A 92 -6.10 9.80 -4.05
C GLY A 92 -5.71 11.22 -3.62
N SER A 93 -6.27 11.74 -2.51
CA SER A 93 -5.85 13.03 -1.97
C SER A 93 -4.51 12.89 -1.24
N VAL A 94 -3.51 13.71 -1.60
CA VAL A 94 -2.18 13.71 -0.93
C VAL A 94 -2.24 14.53 0.36
N LEU A 95 -1.83 13.92 1.48
CA LEU A 95 -1.80 14.55 2.80
C LEU A 95 -0.39 14.95 3.26
N ARG A 96 0.61 14.17 2.84
CA ARG A 96 2.04 14.39 3.13
C ARG A 96 2.84 14.02 1.90
N LEU A 97 3.90 14.78 1.64
CA LEU A 97 4.90 14.46 0.64
C LEU A 97 6.31 14.62 1.22
N ASP A 98 7.22 13.74 0.80
CA ASP A 98 8.67 13.87 0.97
C ASP A 98 9.34 13.34 -0.29
N THR A 99 10.04 14.21 -0.99
CA THR A 99 10.74 13.91 -2.23
C THR A 99 12.20 14.24 -2.05
N ARG A 100 13.07 13.33 -2.48
CA ARG A 100 14.51 13.52 -2.58
C ARG A 100 14.95 13.22 -3.99
N THR A 101 15.59 14.17 -4.62
CA THR A 101 16.16 14.02 -5.96
C THR A 101 17.65 14.19 -5.85
N LEU A 102 18.40 13.17 -6.27
CA LEU A 102 19.83 13.23 -6.46
C LEU A 102 20.09 13.43 -7.97
N ALA A 103 20.55 14.61 -8.33
CA ALA A 103 21.03 14.91 -9.68
C ALA A 103 22.54 15.04 -9.62
N SER A 104 23.26 14.02 -10.08
CA SER A 104 24.72 13.92 -9.91
C SER A 104 25.13 13.95 -8.43
N ASP A 105 25.82 15.00 -7.97
CA ASP A 105 26.31 15.21 -6.60
C ASP A 105 25.40 16.13 -5.77
N GLN A 106 24.33 16.67 -6.37
CA GLN A 106 23.42 17.58 -5.70
C GLN A 106 22.16 16.85 -5.22
N GLU A 107 21.86 16.96 -3.93
CA GLU A 107 20.59 16.50 -3.34
C GLU A 107 19.62 17.69 -3.21
N LEU A 108 18.44 17.54 -3.79
CA LEU A 108 17.29 18.42 -3.58
C LEU A 108 16.24 17.65 -2.77
N ARG A 109 15.76 18.24 -1.67
CA ARG A 109 14.66 17.69 -0.89
C ARG A 109 13.49 18.67 -0.85
N THR A 110 12.29 18.14 -1.03
CA THR A 110 11.02 18.87 -0.92
C THR A 110 10.08 18.06 -0.06
N PHE A 111 9.50 18.67 0.97
CA PHE A 111 8.56 17.99 1.86
C PHE A 111 7.46 18.95 2.33
N GLY A 112 6.33 18.40 2.75
CA GLY A 112 5.21 19.19 3.25
C GLY A 112 4.06 18.33 3.74
N ASP A 113 3.28 18.93 4.63
CA ASP A 113 2.04 18.37 5.16
C ASP A 113 0.88 19.33 4.84
N VAL A 114 -0.29 18.77 4.54
CA VAL A 114 -1.52 19.55 4.49
C VAL A 114 -1.87 20.00 5.91
N ILE A 115 -2.01 21.32 6.09
CA ILE A 115 -2.49 21.91 7.34
C ILE A 115 -4.01 22.03 7.23
N ASN A 116 -4.73 21.32 8.09
CA ASN A 116 -6.17 21.47 8.29
C ASN A 116 -6.45 22.22 9.59
#